data_AF-A0A660QVQ4-F1
#
_entry.id   AF-A0A660QVQ4-F1
#
_cell.length_a   1.000
_cell.length_b   1.000
_cell.length_c   1.000
_cell.angle_alpha   90.00
_cell.angle_beta   90.00
_cell.angle_gamma   90.00
#
_symmetry.space_group_name_H-M   'P 1'
#
loop_
_entity.id
_entity.type
_entity.pdbx_description
1 polymer ?
#
loop_
_entity_poly.entity_id
_entity_poly.type
_entity_poly.pdbx_seq_one_letter_code
_entity_poly.pdbx_strand_id
1 'polypeptide(L)'
;MKRVVTIFAIIIIAGTLLALNLEGTISIYNAMVSDYEFQRFENPFVQVVSREIKNLTLYRYYKMLIAGSVDRRESTPSIGDYVSALYEVAPTQNEDERLASALFLAYVVSKLSDRPITKSCIMKNHAFSEFFSDYRAVVTREAREFFKWLLAYSLNLIDVKPPVEVSRVNEQLPQVDYTFQVPSDLPHLEDLIYFFNTPEIKMVFSESIERAFENIRKDPSRTSAHINREASFVSRDILKPITKFQDQIASQVERQRPTGRFPWWIRYVIYAALIAIFFRKKKLLWILIGVIGCFEIFYIFFIYDFTSPIDSMIYGIAIIFGFIFSVFISLRRYIKARNLLNLTVLLAGIAIVILCFVPYVFEASELSMSNFEEFPKSLYYTLLKKDVFESDLSRISTFSRELSSIMYQSLDHTQRTITALVDSVSEVVEEGVIDELTITGRDIYLDFRSDTNFFSHNEFEKRLQSFSA
;
A
#
# COMPACT_ATOMS: atom_id res chain seq x y z
N MET A 1 24.43 50.09 2.40
CA MET A 1 23.08 49.77 1.87
C MET A 1 23.01 48.44 1.15
N LYS A 2 23.90 48.11 0.17
CA LYS A 2 23.85 46.81 -0.54
C LYS A 2 23.92 45.57 0.37
N ARG A 3 24.77 45.56 1.40
CA ARG A 3 24.88 44.43 2.37
C ARG A 3 23.62 44.22 3.22
N VAL A 4 22.98 45.30 3.66
CA VAL A 4 21.74 45.23 4.46
C VAL A 4 20.57 44.76 3.60
N VAL A 5 20.51 45.18 2.33
CA VAL A 5 19.49 44.71 1.38
C VAL A 5 19.70 43.24 1.01
N THR A 6 20.94 42.77 0.84
CA THR A 6 21.20 41.32 0.65
C THR A 6 20.89 40.50 1.90
N ILE A 7 21.18 41.00 3.11
CA ILE A 7 20.82 40.29 4.35
C ILE A 7 19.30 40.26 4.53
N PHE A 8 18.60 41.36 4.24
CA PHE A 8 17.14 41.42 4.28
C PHE A 8 16.49 40.54 3.20
N ALA A 9 17.08 40.47 2.00
CA ALA A 9 16.65 39.56 0.93
C ALA A 9 16.95 38.09 1.27
N ILE A 10 18.08 37.77 1.93
CA ILE A 10 18.39 36.42 2.41
C ILE A 10 17.47 36.02 3.55
N ILE A 11 17.08 36.95 4.45
CA ILE A 11 16.11 36.71 5.52
C ILE A 11 14.69 36.53 4.96
N ILE A 12 14.30 37.29 3.93
CA ILE A 12 13.00 37.12 3.26
C ILE A 12 12.96 35.83 2.43
N ILE A 13 14.04 35.47 1.74
CA ILE A 13 14.15 34.21 0.98
C ILE A 13 14.20 33.01 1.94
N ALA A 14 14.87 33.13 3.09
CA ALA A 14 14.85 32.12 4.15
C ALA A 14 13.48 32.02 4.84
N GLY A 15 12.75 33.12 4.97
CA GLY A 15 11.40 33.15 5.56
C GLY A 15 10.31 32.52 4.67
N THR A 16 10.50 32.51 3.35
CA THR A 16 9.58 31.83 2.41
C THR A 16 9.86 30.33 2.22
N LEU A 17 10.90 29.79 2.88
CA LEU A 17 11.35 28.42 2.67
C LEU A 17 10.79 27.40 3.68
N LEU A 18 10.10 27.82 4.74
CA LEU A 18 9.86 26.94 5.90
C LEU A 18 8.43 26.96 6.50
N ALA A 19 7.48 27.68 5.91
CA ALA A 19 6.06 27.52 6.21
C ALA A 19 5.36 26.83 5.03
N LEU A 20 4.42 25.93 5.32
CA LEU A 20 3.79 25.12 4.29
C LEU A 20 2.86 25.99 3.43
N ASN A 21 3.33 26.39 2.25
CA ASN A 21 2.57 27.27 1.38
C ASN A 21 1.57 26.44 0.59
N LEU A 22 0.32 26.45 1.05
CA LEU A 22 -0.75 25.69 0.43
C LEU A 22 -0.98 26.09 -1.04
N GLU A 23 -0.88 27.37 -1.41
CA GLU A 23 -1.01 27.81 -2.80
C GLU A 23 0.19 27.37 -3.65
N GLY A 24 1.39 27.48 -3.09
CA GLY A 24 2.65 27.01 -3.70
C GLY A 24 2.61 25.50 -3.98
N THR A 25 2.32 24.70 -2.95
CA THR A 25 2.15 23.24 -3.04
C THR A 25 1.16 22.85 -4.13
N ILE A 26 -0.01 23.49 -4.17
CA ILE A 26 -1.04 23.18 -5.17
C ILE A 26 -0.60 23.56 -6.59
N SER A 27 0.12 24.67 -6.75
CA SER A 27 0.67 25.06 -8.04
C SER A 27 1.70 24.05 -8.55
N ILE A 28 2.58 23.55 -7.66
CA ILE A 28 3.57 22.51 -7.96
C ILE A 28 2.86 21.20 -8.32
N TYR A 29 1.85 20.80 -7.54
CA TYR A 29 1.03 19.62 -7.83
C TYR A 29 0.37 19.71 -9.20
N ASN A 30 -0.28 20.84 -9.53
CA ASN A 30 -0.93 21.04 -10.82
C ASN A 30 0.08 21.02 -11.98
N ALA A 31 1.28 21.58 -11.78
CA ALA A 31 2.36 21.48 -12.74
C ALA A 31 2.79 20.03 -12.96
N MET A 32 3.01 19.24 -11.90
CA MET A 32 3.36 17.81 -11.97
C MET A 32 2.27 16.98 -12.68
N VAL A 33 1.00 17.25 -12.38
CA VAL A 33 -0.14 16.61 -13.06
C VAL A 33 -0.13 16.92 -14.55
N SER A 34 0.06 18.19 -14.93
CA SER A 34 0.11 18.59 -16.34
C SER A 34 1.31 17.98 -17.06
N ASP A 35 2.48 17.96 -16.42
CA ASP A 35 3.70 17.38 -16.94
C ASP A 35 3.54 15.88 -17.25
N TYR A 36 2.85 15.17 -16.35
CA TYR A 36 2.49 13.77 -16.53
C TYR A 36 1.45 13.54 -17.64
N GLU A 37 0.36 14.33 -17.68
CA GLU A 37 -0.69 14.18 -18.70
C GLU A 37 -0.20 14.53 -20.11
N PHE A 38 0.67 15.54 -20.24
CA PHE A 38 1.25 15.95 -21.52
C PHE A 38 2.55 15.19 -21.88
N GLN A 39 3.00 14.26 -21.04
CA GLN A 39 4.21 13.46 -21.24
C GLN A 39 5.47 14.31 -21.53
N ARG A 40 5.61 15.47 -20.87
CA ARG A 40 6.77 16.36 -21.07
C ARG A 40 7.96 15.94 -20.21
N PHE A 41 7.68 15.40 -19.02
CA PHE A 41 8.65 14.90 -18.04
C PHE A 41 9.73 15.93 -17.66
N GLU A 42 9.33 17.20 -17.52
CA GLU A 42 10.21 18.29 -17.11
C GLU A 42 10.58 18.20 -15.62
N ASN A 43 9.67 17.71 -14.77
CA ASN A 43 9.92 17.52 -13.36
C ASN A 43 10.67 16.19 -13.10
N PRO A 44 11.83 16.21 -12.40
CA PRO A 44 12.62 15.01 -12.14
C PRO A 44 11.85 13.90 -11.41
N PHE A 45 10.95 14.28 -10.48
CA PHE A 45 10.13 13.31 -9.76
C PHE A 45 9.11 12.65 -10.69
N VAL A 46 8.44 13.43 -11.54
CA VAL A 46 7.46 12.91 -12.52
C VAL A 46 8.13 11.95 -13.50
N GLN A 47 9.35 12.26 -13.94
CA GLN A 47 10.14 11.38 -14.80
C GLN A 47 10.44 10.03 -14.13
N VAL A 48 10.91 10.05 -12.88
CA VAL A 48 11.16 8.84 -12.09
C VAL A 48 9.88 8.04 -11.94
N VAL A 49 8.80 8.67 -11.50
CA VAL A 49 7.50 8.00 -11.30
C VAL A 49 7.00 7.36 -12.59
N SER A 50 7.05 8.05 -13.73
CA SER A 50 6.63 7.52 -15.03
C SER A 50 7.44 6.29 -15.46
N ARG A 51 8.77 6.32 -15.26
CA ARG A 51 9.65 5.17 -15.53
C ARG A 51 9.33 3.99 -14.62
N GLU A 52 9.20 4.25 -13.32
CA GLU A 52 8.97 3.21 -12.32
C GLU A 52 7.57 2.56 -12.49
N ILE A 53 6.53 3.30 -12.87
CA ILE A 53 5.21 2.73 -13.16
C ILE A 53 5.27 1.66 -14.27
N LYS A 54 6.13 1.84 -15.29
CA LYS A 54 6.34 0.81 -16.31
C LYS A 54 6.96 -0.44 -15.70
N ASN A 55 7.98 -0.25 -14.85
CA ASN A 55 8.64 -1.34 -14.11
C ASN A 55 7.70 -2.06 -13.14
N LEU A 56 6.71 -1.39 -12.55
CA LEU A 56 5.69 -2.01 -11.70
C LEU A 56 4.90 -3.09 -12.45
N THR A 57 4.59 -2.86 -13.73
CA THR A 57 3.88 -3.83 -14.58
C THR A 57 4.74 -5.06 -14.84
N LEU A 58 6.02 -4.87 -15.14
CA LEU A 58 7.00 -5.95 -15.31
C LEU A 58 7.18 -6.75 -14.01
N TYR A 59 7.28 -6.06 -12.87
CA TYR A 59 7.33 -6.70 -11.55
C TYR A 59 6.14 -7.61 -11.31
N ARG A 60 4.91 -7.14 -11.58
CA ARG A 60 3.70 -7.96 -11.42
C ARG A 60 3.72 -9.19 -12.32
N TYR A 61 4.16 -9.03 -13.56
CA TYR A 61 4.33 -10.12 -14.50
C TYR A 61 5.34 -11.17 -13.99
N TYR A 62 6.55 -10.74 -13.59
CA TYR A 62 7.57 -11.65 -13.08
C TYR A 62 7.18 -12.30 -11.75
N LYS A 63 6.55 -11.56 -10.84
CA LYS A 63 6.02 -12.13 -9.59
C LYS A 63 4.98 -13.21 -9.88
N MET A 64 4.07 -12.96 -10.82
CA MET A 64 3.07 -13.96 -11.23
C MET A 64 3.71 -15.21 -11.83
N LEU A 65 4.76 -15.09 -12.64
CA LEU A 65 5.47 -16.24 -13.21
C LEU A 65 6.25 -17.06 -12.16
N ILE A 66 6.92 -16.40 -11.23
CA ILE A 66 7.85 -17.06 -10.29
C ILE A 66 7.13 -17.55 -9.03
N ALA A 67 6.35 -16.66 -8.39
CA ALA A 67 5.68 -16.90 -7.12
C ALA A 67 4.21 -17.31 -7.27
N GLY A 68 3.62 -17.13 -8.46
CA GLY A 68 2.19 -17.37 -8.70
C GLY A 68 1.32 -16.19 -8.24
N SER A 69 -0.01 -16.38 -8.27
CA SER A 69 -0.99 -15.36 -7.89
C SER A 69 -1.29 -15.32 -6.39
N VAL A 70 -0.73 -16.24 -5.60
CA VAL A 70 -1.05 -16.38 -4.17
C VAL A 70 -0.12 -15.51 -3.35
N ASP A 71 -0.59 -14.33 -2.94
CA ASP A 71 0.10 -13.53 -1.93
C ASP A 71 -0.15 -14.18 -0.56
N ARG A 72 0.92 -14.66 0.09
CA ARG A 72 0.85 -15.39 1.37
C ARG A 72 0.79 -14.48 2.59
N ARG A 73 0.79 -13.17 2.38
CA ARG A 73 0.66 -12.15 3.42
C ARG A 73 -0.79 -12.07 3.92
N GLU A 74 -0.96 -11.65 5.17
CA GLU A 74 -2.30 -11.43 5.76
C GLU A 74 -3.13 -10.37 5.00
N SER A 75 -2.45 -9.42 4.36
CA SER A 75 -3.08 -8.41 3.49
C SER A 75 -2.29 -8.30 2.19
N THR A 76 -2.98 -8.41 1.05
CA THR A 76 -2.38 -8.25 -0.27
C THR A 76 -2.04 -6.77 -0.51
N PRO A 77 -0.80 -6.43 -0.90
CA PRO A 77 -0.42 -5.04 -1.17
C PRO A 77 -1.26 -4.46 -2.31
N SER A 78 -1.83 -3.29 -2.07
CA SER A 78 -2.59 -2.52 -3.04
C SER A 78 -1.68 -1.82 -4.05
N ILE A 79 -2.24 -1.34 -5.17
CA ILE A 79 -1.52 -0.44 -6.10
C ILE A 79 -0.96 0.79 -5.35
N GLY A 80 -1.73 1.28 -4.37
CA GLY A 80 -1.33 2.40 -3.53
C GLY A 80 -0.02 2.17 -2.80
N ASP A 81 0.21 0.97 -2.28
CA ASP A 81 1.41 0.64 -1.50
C ASP A 81 2.66 0.64 -2.39
N TYR A 82 2.55 0.05 -3.58
CA TYR A 82 3.65 0.01 -4.55
C TYR A 82 4.01 1.40 -5.10
N VAL A 83 3.01 2.26 -5.32
CA VAL A 83 3.24 3.63 -5.81
C VAL A 83 3.76 4.52 -4.69
N SER A 84 3.27 4.34 -3.46
CA SER A 84 3.74 5.12 -2.30
C SER A 84 5.19 4.83 -1.95
N ALA A 85 5.71 3.63 -2.23
CA ALA A 85 7.13 3.33 -2.08
C ALA A 85 8.06 4.24 -2.93
N LEU A 86 7.53 4.88 -3.98
CA LEU A 86 8.28 5.85 -4.78
C LEU A 86 8.53 7.18 -4.05
N TYR A 87 7.80 7.43 -2.97
CA TYR A 87 7.94 8.63 -2.14
C TYR A 87 9.32 8.69 -1.47
N GLU A 88 9.83 7.55 -0.98
CA GLU A 88 11.14 7.46 -0.31
C GLU A 88 12.33 7.60 -1.26
N VAL A 89 12.14 7.30 -2.56
CA VAL A 89 13.22 7.27 -3.56
C VAL A 89 13.56 8.68 -4.08
N ALA A 90 12.71 9.66 -3.84
CA ALA A 90 12.85 10.99 -4.39
C ALA A 90 13.43 11.99 -3.38
N PRO A 91 14.62 12.57 -3.65
CA PRO A 91 15.19 13.60 -2.79
C PRO A 91 14.48 14.92 -3.04
N THR A 92 13.37 15.16 -2.35
CA THR A 92 12.71 16.47 -2.33
C THR A 92 13.24 17.24 -1.12
N GLN A 93 13.94 18.35 -1.39
CA GLN A 93 14.56 19.17 -0.34
C GLN A 93 13.56 20.13 0.31
N ASN A 94 12.48 20.46 -0.38
CA ASN A 94 11.45 21.41 0.07
C ASN A 94 10.20 20.66 0.58
N GLU A 95 9.63 21.10 1.70
CA GLU A 95 8.43 20.51 2.29
C GLU A 95 7.19 20.66 1.38
N ASP A 96 7.07 21.78 0.68
CA ASP A 96 6.00 22.00 -0.31
C ASP A 96 6.10 20.99 -1.46
N GLU A 97 7.32 20.70 -1.93
CA GLU A 97 7.56 19.71 -2.97
C GLU A 97 7.31 18.28 -2.46
N ARG A 98 7.65 17.99 -1.19
CA ARG A 98 7.34 16.72 -0.54
C ARG A 98 5.83 16.49 -0.48
N LEU A 99 5.08 17.49 -0.03
CA LEU A 99 3.61 17.40 0.01
C LEU A 99 3.01 17.29 -1.40
N ALA A 100 3.47 18.10 -2.36
CA ALA A 100 3.01 18.04 -3.74
C ALA A 100 3.30 16.67 -4.38
N SER A 101 4.46 16.08 -4.07
CA SER A 101 4.85 14.74 -4.52
C SER A 101 3.92 13.66 -3.95
N ALA A 102 3.59 13.74 -2.65
CA ALA A 102 2.63 12.83 -2.03
C ALA A 102 1.22 12.94 -2.65
N LEU A 103 0.76 14.17 -2.92
CA LEU A 103 -0.50 14.44 -3.63
C LEU A 103 -0.47 13.92 -5.07
N PHE A 104 0.65 14.09 -5.77
CA PHE A 104 0.84 13.57 -7.13
C PHE A 104 0.80 12.04 -7.16
N LEU A 105 1.42 11.36 -6.20
CA LEU A 105 1.32 9.90 -6.08
C LEU A 105 -0.12 9.44 -5.83
N ALA A 106 -0.90 10.16 -5.01
CA ALA A 106 -2.32 9.86 -4.84
C ALA A 106 -3.11 10.02 -6.15
N TYR A 107 -2.77 11.03 -6.96
CA TYR A 107 -3.32 11.20 -8.30
C TYR A 107 -2.93 10.05 -9.25
N VAL A 108 -1.67 9.64 -9.27
CA VAL A 108 -1.19 8.48 -10.05
C VAL A 108 -1.95 7.20 -9.67
N VAL A 109 -2.13 6.94 -8.37
CA VAL A 109 -2.91 5.80 -7.88
C VAL A 109 -4.36 5.86 -8.38
N SER A 110 -4.96 7.05 -8.38
CA SER A 110 -6.32 7.25 -8.90
C SER A 110 -6.41 6.94 -10.39
N LYS A 111 -5.41 7.36 -11.19
CA LYS A 111 -5.31 7.06 -12.63
C LYS A 111 -5.11 5.55 -12.88
N LEU A 112 -4.19 4.90 -12.17
CA LEU A 112 -3.93 3.47 -12.31
C LEU A 112 -5.12 2.61 -11.89
N SER A 113 -5.95 3.12 -10.98
CA SER A 113 -7.16 2.44 -10.51
C SER A 113 -8.41 2.79 -11.33
N ASP A 114 -8.28 3.68 -12.33
CA ASP A 114 -9.37 4.34 -13.07
C ASP A 114 -10.50 4.84 -12.16
N ARG A 115 -10.13 5.47 -11.04
CA ARG A 115 -11.05 6.01 -10.06
C ARG A 115 -10.89 7.52 -9.94
N PRO A 116 -11.97 8.24 -9.62
CA PRO A 116 -11.86 9.64 -9.29
C PRO A 116 -10.96 9.86 -8.08
N ILE A 117 -10.06 10.83 -8.16
CA ILE A 117 -9.37 11.32 -6.97
C ILE A 117 -10.43 11.95 -6.06
N THR A 118 -10.57 11.39 -4.86
CA THR A 118 -11.51 11.81 -3.82
C THR A 118 -10.74 12.09 -2.56
N LYS A 119 -11.28 12.90 -1.63
CA LYS A 119 -10.67 13.11 -0.31
C LYS A 119 -10.28 11.78 0.35
N SER A 120 -11.16 10.78 0.32
CA SER A 120 -10.88 9.47 0.93
C SER A 120 -9.67 8.77 0.29
N CYS A 121 -9.50 8.87 -1.04
CA CYS A 121 -8.35 8.30 -1.74
C CYS A 121 -7.03 8.96 -1.32
N ILE A 122 -7.04 10.29 -1.16
CA ILE A 122 -5.86 11.05 -0.73
C ILE A 122 -5.53 10.72 0.74
N MET A 123 -6.53 10.72 1.62
CA MET A 123 -6.35 10.40 3.05
C MET A 123 -5.81 9.00 3.31
N LYS A 124 -6.16 8.03 2.45
CA LYS A 124 -5.68 6.64 2.55
C LYS A 124 -4.34 6.40 1.87
N ASN A 125 -3.81 7.39 1.13
CA ASN A 125 -2.52 7.25 0.48
C ASN A 125 -1.40 7.27 1.54
N HIS A 126 -0.50 6.28 1.46
CA HIS A 126 0.54 6.11 2.47
C HIS A 126 1.53 7.29 2.48
N ALA A 127 2.02 7.72 1.32
CA ALA A 127 2.94 8.86 1.21
C ALA A 127 2.35 10.14 1.81
N PHE A 128 1.06 10.40 1.57
CA PHE A 128 0.36 11.53 2.16
C PHE A 128 0.22 11.41 3.68
N SER A 129 -0.12 10.23 4.18
CA SER A 129 -0.22 9.98 5.62
C SER A 129 1.15 10.09 6.33
N GLU A 130 2.21 9.65 5.68
CA GLU A 130 3.59 9.69 6.18
C GLU A 130 4.08 11.13 6.28
N PHE A 131 3.90 11.94 5.22
CA PHE A 131 4.21 13.38 5.26
C PHE A 131 3.56 14.07 6.46
N PHE A 132 2.25 13.86 6.67
CA PHE A 132 1.55 14.48 7.79
C PHE A 132 1.97 13.92 9.16
N SER A 133 2.44 12.67 9.23
CA SER A 133 3.01 12.12 10.45
C SER A 133 4.31 12.84 10.84
N ASP A 134 5.22 13.02 9.88
CA ASP A 134 6.47 13.76 10.05
C ASP A 134 6.19 15.23 10.43
N TYR A 135 5.33 15.89 9.65
CA TYR A 135 4.93 17.27 9.87
C TYR A 135 4.32 17.47 11.26
N ARG A 136 3.41 16.58 11.69
CA ARG A 136 2.84 16.62 13.05
C ARG A 136 3.91 16.51 14.12
N ALA A 137 4.90 15.63 13.95
CA ALA A 137 5.96 15.45 14.94
C ALA A 137 6.82 16.71 15.08
N VAL A 138 7.19 17.33 13.95
CA VAL A 138 8.00 18.56 13.92
C VAL A 138 7.21 19.75 14.48
N VAL A 139 6.01 20.02 13.96
CA VAL A 139 5.17 21.14 14.39
C VAL A 139 4.77 21.01 15.86
N THR A 140 4.47 19.81 16.36
CA THR A 140 4.15 19.63 17.79
C THR A 140 5.36 19.93 18.68
N ARG A 141 6.59 19.66 18.23
CA ARG A 141 7.81 20.01 18.96
C ARG A 141 8.01 21.52 18.98
N GLU A 142 7.85 22.18 17.84
CA GLU A 142 7.98 23.65 17.72
C GLU A 142 6.87 24.39 18.47
N ALA A 143 5.65 23.87 18.44
CA ALA A 143 4.51 24.36 19.21
C ALA A 143 4.81 24.45 20.71
N ARG A 144 5.54 23.48 21.28
CA ARG A 144 5.91 23.51 22.70
C ARG A 144 6.74 24.74 23.03
N GLU A 145 7.75 25.03 22.22
CA GLU A 145 8.61 26.21 22.44
C GLU A 145 7.85 27.52 22.18
N PHE A 146 7.00 27.54 21.16
CA PHE A 146 6.11 28.67 20.88
C PHE A 146 5.15 28.96 22.04
N PHE A 147 4.51 27.94 22.61
CA PHE A 147 3.61 28.14 23.76
C PHE A 147 4.34 28.51 25.04
N LYS A 148 5.58 28.03 25.27
CA LYS A 148 6.40 28.52 26.39
C LYS A 148 6.69 30.01 26.24
N TRP A 149 7.01 30.47 25.02
CA TRP A 149 7.22 31.88 24.74
C TRP A 149 5.95 32.70 25.03
N LEU A 150 4.79 32.26 24.53
CA LEU A 150 3.51 32.92 24.77
C LEU A 150 3.14 32.95 26.26
N LEU A 151 3.30 31.84 26.99
CA LEU A 151 3.01 31.75 28.42
C LEU A 151 3.94 32.66 29.23
N ALA A 152 5.26 32.57 29.00
CA ALA A 152 6.24 33.40 29.69
C ALA A 152 5.95 34.90 29.51
N TYR A 153 5.55 35.30 28.31
CA TYR A 153 5.17 36.69 28.03
C TYR A 153 3.84 37.09 28.71
N SER A 154 2.82 36.22 28.65
CA SER A 154 1.51 36.48 29.27
C SER A 154 1.58 36.60 30.80
N LEU A 155 2.53 35.90 31.43
CA LEU A 155 2.77 35.89 32.87
C LEU A 155 3.73 37.01 33.33
N ASN A 156 4.14 37.91 32.42
CA ASN A 156 5.13 38.97 32.66
C ASN A 156 6.50 38.45 33.15
N LEU A 157 6.90 37.25 32.75
CA LEU A 157 8.22 36.68 33.09
C LEU A 157 9.30 37.09 32.08
N ILE A 158 8.90 37.56 30.90
CA ILE A 158 9.76 38.08 29.84
C ILE A 158 9.12 39.32 29.20
N ASP A 159 9.96 40.24 28.73
CA ASP A 159 9.50 41.46 28.04
C ASP A 159 9.44 41.33 26.51
N VAL A 160 10.00 40.24 25.96
CA VAL A 160 10.07 40.03 24.51
C VAL A 160 8.70 39.62 23.97
N LYS A 161 8.08 40.51 23.19
CA LYS A 161 6.75 40.32 22.61
C LYS A 161 6.72 39.14 21.61
N PRO A 162 5.81 38.16 21.80
CA PRO A 162 5.58 37.09 20.84
C PRO A 162 4.88 37.61 19.57
N PRO A 163 4.92 36.86 18.46
CA PRO A 163 4.40 37.29 17.17
C PRO A 163 2.86 37.28 17.11
N VAL A 164 2.19 36.91 18.21
CA VAL A 164 0.73 36.96 18.35
C VAL A 164 0.33 37.80 19.55
N GLU A 165 -0.79 38.51 19.44
CA GLU A 165 -1.36 39.25 20.55
C GLU A 165 -1.96 38.30 21.60
N VAL A 166 -1.44 38.40 22.81
CA VAL A 166 -1.92 37.66 23.99
C VAL A 166 -2.14 38.61 25.16
N SER A 167 -3.18 38.33 25.93
CA SER A 167 -3.48 39.07 27.16
C SER A 167 -2.38 38.84 28.20
N ARG A 168 -1.94 39.92 28.86
CA ARG A 168 -1.05 39.84 30.01
C ARG A 168 -1.86 39.79 31.29
N VAL A 169 -1.39 39.01 32.27
CA VAL A 169 -1.96 39.02 33.62
C VAL A 169 -1.58 40.34 34.29
N ASN A 170 -2.56 41.03 34.88
CA ASN A 170 -2.32 42.33 35.55
C ASN A 170 -1.69 42.17 36.95
N GLU A 171 -1.79 40.98 37.54
CA GLU A 171 -1.23 40.67 38.85
C GLU A 171 0.26 40.28 38.76
N GLN A 172 1.06 40.79 39.69
CA GLN A 172 2.50 40.47 39.77
C GLN A 172 2.70 39.12 40.46
N LEU A 173 3.43 38.23 39.78
CA LEU A 173 3.93 36.99 40.39
C LEU A 173 5.02 37.31 41.44
N PRO A 174 5.26 36.41 42.41
CA PRO A 174 6.43 36.50 43.30
C PRO A 174 7.73 36.65 42.49
N GLN A 175 8.79 37.24 43.06
CA GLN A 175 10.09 37.25 42.39
C GLN A 175 10.55 35.81 42.12
N VAL A 176 10.67 35.45 40.85
CA VAL A 176 11.13 34.14 40.38
C VAL A 176 12.34 34.34 39.47
N ASP A 177 13.40 33.57 39.71
CA ASP A 177 14.50 33.41 38.75
C ASP A 177 14.04 32.49 37.59
N TYR A 178 13.45 33.09 36.57
CA TYR A 178 13.07 32.39 35.34
C TYR A 178 13.83 32.98 34.14
N THR A 179 14.61 32.13 33.46
CA THR A 179 15.31 32.48 32.24
C THR A 179 14.75 31.68 31.07
N PHE A 180 14.19 32.36 30.07
CA PHE A 180 13.76 31.76 28.82
C PHE A 180 14.60 32.30 27.67
N GLN A 181 15.21 31.39 26.91
CA GLN A 181 15.87 31.75 25.67
C GLN A 181 14.83 31.73 24.55
N VAL A 182 14.57 32.89 23.96
CA VAL A 182 13.64 33.00 22.84
C VAL A 182 14.19 32.19 21.67
N PRO A 183 13.39 31.29 21.06
CA PRO A 183 13.81 30.55 19.87
C PRO A 183 14.26 31.52 18.78
N SER A 184 15.49 31.32 18.28
CA SER A 184 16.10 32.22 17.30
C SER A 184 15.49 32.05 15.90
N ASP A 185 14.98 30.86 15.62
CA ASP A 185 14.30 30.51 14.38
C ASP A 185 13.29 29.38 14.65
N LEU A 186 12.05 29.57 14.21
CA LEU A 186 10.98 28.57 14.25
C LEU A 186 10.51 28.39 12.80
N PRO A 187 10.91 27.30 12.13
CA PRO A 187 10.53 26.99 10.76
C PRO A 187 9.03 27.22 10.48
N HIS A 188 8.15 26.62 11.28
CA HIS A 188 6.71 26.60 11.05
C HIS A 188 5.97 27.72 11.80
N LEU A 189 6.61 28.87 12.00
CA LEU A 189 6.03 29.93 12.82
C LEU A 189 4.68 30.42 12.27
N GLU A 190 4.55 30.58 10.96
CA GLU A 190 3.30 31.04 10.33
C GLU A 190 2.16 30.04 10.54
N ASP A 191 2.45 28.74 10.41
CA ASP A 191 1.49 27.66 10.66
C ASP A 191 1.05 27.64 12.13
N LEU A 192 1.98 27.83 13.07
CA LEU A 192 1.67 27.92 14.50
C LEU A 192 0.80 29.14 14.83
N ILE A 193 1.04 30.29 14.19
CA ILE A 193 0.20 31.49 14.31
C ILE A 193 -1.21 31.21 13.78
N TYR A 194 -1.32 30.56 12.62
CA TYR A 194 -2.61 30.16 12.04
C TYR A 194 -3.36 29.21 12.97
N PHE A 195 -2.69 28.17 13.50
CA PHE A 195 -3.31 27.20 14.42
C PHE A 195 -3.72 27.85 15.73
N PHE A 196 -2.90 28.72 16.30
CA PHE A 196 -3.21 29.47 17.51
C PHE A 196 -4.45 30.36 17.36
N ASN A 197 -4.67 30.91 16.16
CA ASN A 197 -5.81 31.78 15.90
C ASN A 197 -7.17 31.06 15.90
N THR A 198 -7.17 29.72 15.99
CA THR A 198 -8.38 28.92 16.15
C THR A 198 -9.05 29.18 17.51
N PRO A 199 -10.38 29.40 17.59
CA PRO A 199 -11.08 29.70 18.85
C PRO A 199 -10.83 28.66 19.95
N GLU A 200 -10.78 27.38 19.57
CA GLU A 200 -10.52 26.27 20.49
C GLU A 200 -9.17 26.39 21.20
N ILE A 201 -8.11 26.77 20.47
CA ILE A 201 -6.76 26.89 21.02
C ILE A 201 -6.62 28.12 21.90
N LYS A 202 -7.25 29.26 21.52
CA LYS A 202 -7.25 30.47 22.35
C LYS A 202 -7.88 30.22 23.72
N MET A 203 -8.98 29.46 23.77
CA MET A 203 -9.68 29.11 25.01
C MET A 203 -8.81 28.21 25.91
N VAL A 204 -8.25 27.12 25.36
CA VAL A 204 -7.34 26.23 26.10
C VAL A 204 -6.10 26.98 26.58
N PHE A 205 -5.59 27.92 25.77
CA PHE A 205 -4.46 28.75 26.14
C PHE A 205 -4.80 29.70 27.28
N SER A 206 -5.97 30.38 27.27
CA SER A 206 -6.40 31.22 28.39
C SER A 206 -6.54 30.45 29.70
N GLU A 207 -7.14 29.26 29.67
CA GLU A 207 -7.22 28.39 30.85
C GLU A 207 -5.84 27.96 31.35
N SER A 208 -4.89 27.76 30.42
CA SER A 208 -3.51 27.40 30.76
C SER A 208 -2.73 28.55 31.38
N ILE A 209 -3.03 29.81 31.03
CA ILE A 209 -2.49 30.99 31.71
C ILE A 209 -2.96 31.01 33.17
N GLU A 210 -4.26 30.85 33.41
CA GLU A 210 -4.83 30.86 34.77
C GLU A 210 -4.25 29.73 35.64
N ARG A 211 -4.19 28.51 35.10
CA ARG A 211 -3.59 27.36 35.80
C ARG A 211 -2.10 27.54 36.05
N ALA A 212 -1.35 28.07 35.09
CA ALA A 212 0.07 28.35 35.27
C ALA A 212 0.26 29.38 36.38
N PHE A 213 -0.51 30.47 36.37
CA PHE A 213 -0.45 31.54 37.36
C PHE A 213 -0.74 31.02 38.79
N GLU A 214 -1.82 30.27 38.98
CA GLU A 214 -2.14 29.70 40.30
C GLU A 214 -1.06 28.75 40.82
N ASN A 215 -0.52 27.89 39.95
CA ASN A 215 0.48 26.91 40.33
C ASN A 215 1.83 27.56 40.68
N ILE A 216 2.24 28.57 39.91
CA ILE A 216 3.46 29.35 40.20
C ILE A 216 3.30 30.13 41.51
N ARG A 217 2.10 30.66 41.80
CA ARG A 217 1.83 31.34 43.07
C ARG A 217 1.94 30.39 44.27
N LYS A 218 1.54 29.12 44.11
CA LYS A 218 1.60 28.09 45.16
C LYS A 218 3.03 27.55 45.36
N ASP A 219 3.79 27.36 44.28
CA ASP A 219 5.18 26.88 44.32
C ASP A 219 6.07 27.66 43.33
N PRO A 220 6.61 28.83 43.74
CA PRO A 220 7.44 29.66 42.88
C PRO A 220 8.76 29.00 42.46
N SER A 221 9.24 28.02 43.24
CA SER A 221 10.51 27.33 42.99
C SER A 221 10.49 26.44 41.74
N ARG A 222 9.29 26.03 41.30
CA ARG A 222 9.09 25.12 40.15
C ARG A 222 8.49 25.80 38.92
N THR A 223 8.66 27.11 38.80
CA THR A 223 8.06 27.92 37.73
C THR A 223 8.36 27.38 36.32
N SER A 224 9.60 26.98 36.05
CA SER A 224 9.97 26.40 34.74
C SER A 224 9.22 25.09 34.44
N ALA A 225 9.02 24.24 35.45
CA ALA A 225 8.29 22.99 35.31
C ALA A 225 6.79 23.23 35.05
N HIS A 226 6.19 24.22 35.71
CA HIS A 226 4.80 24.61 35.48
C HIS A 226 4.58 25.15 34.06
N ILE A 227 5.45 26.04 33.58
CA ILE A 227 5.38 26.57 32.21
C ILE A 227 5.58 25.47 31.18
N ASN A 228 6.58 24.60 31.35
CA ASN A 228 6.84 23.49 30.43
C ASN A 228 5.65 22.50 30.37
N ARG A 229 5.01 22.25 31.52
CA ARG A 229 3.84 21.37 31.62
C ARG A 229 2.64 21.97 30.88
N GLU A 230 2.30 23.22 31.16
CA GLU A 230 1.16 23.89 30.52
C GLU A 230 1.40 24.09 29.01
N ALA A 231 2.60 24.51 28.60
CA ALA A 231 2.97 24.58 27.19
C ALA A 231 2.85 23.21 26.49
N SER A 232 3.23 22.13 27.17
CA SER A 232 3.06 20.77 26.64
C SER A 232 1.59 20.37 26.50
N PHE A 233 0.72 20.78 27.42
CA PHE A 233 -0.71 20.54 27.29
C PHE A 233 -1.29 21.27 26.08
N VAL A 234 -1.05 22.58 25.94
CA VAL A 234 -1.58 23.35 24.80
C VAL A 234 -1.00 22.84 23.46
N SER A 235 0.28 22.44 23.44
CA SER A 235 0.90 21.87 22.22
C SER A 235 0.22 20.59 21.73
N ARG A 236 -0.37 19.78 22.62
CA ARG A 236 -1.09 18.56 22.22
C ARG A 236 -2.40 18.88 21.52
N ASP A 237 -3.05 19.99 21.88
CA ASP A 237 -4.31 20.38 21.25
C ASP A 237 -4.14 20.91 19.82
N ILE A 238 -2.92 21.31 19.41
CA ILE A 238 -2.60 21.67 18.01
C ILE A 238 -2.79 20.49 17.03
N LEU A 239 -2.78 19.23 17.50
CA LEU A 239 -3.02 18.07 16.63
C LEU A 239 -4.38 18.12 15.92
N LYS A 240 -5.40 18.73 16.56
CA LYS A 240 -6.73 18.91 15.97
C LYS A 240 -6.71 19.88 14.78
N PRO A 241 -6.20 21.13 14.91
CA PRO A 241 -5.94 22.02 13.78
C PRO A 241 -5.13 21.37 12.65
N ILE A 242 -4.06 20.63 12.95
CA ILE A 242 -3.25 19.96 11.90
C ILE A 242 -4.10 18.93 11.14
N THR A 243 -4.94 18.17 11.83
CA THR A 243 -5.84 17.20 11.17
C THR A 243 -6.90 17.90 10.32
N LYS A 244 -7.43 19.04 10.78
CA LYS A 244 -8.34 19.89 9.98
C LYS A 244 -7.63 20.43 8.73
N PHE A 245 -6.38 20.85 8.85
CA PHE A 245 -5.56 21.35 7.75
C PHE A 245 -5.27 20.25 6.71
N GLN A 246 -4.91 19.05 7.17
CA GLN A 246 -4.78 17.86 6.33
C GLN A 246 -6.06 17.58 5.52
N ASP A 247 -7.21 17.66 6.18
CA ASP A 247 -8.52 17.51 5.57
C ASP A 247 -8.84 18.60 4.54
N GLN A 248 -8.45 19.85 4.81
CA GLN A 248 -8.63 20.99 3.90
C GLN A 248 -7.83 20.81 2.61
N ILE A 249 -6.56 20.40 2.70
CA ILE A 249 -5.70 20.14 1.54
C ILE A 249 -6.31 19.06 0.65
N ALA A 250 -6.70 17.92 1.23
CA ALA A 250 -7.30 16.83 0.47
C ALA A 250 -8.62 17.25 -0.20
N SER A 251 -9.43 18.07 0.48
CA SER A 251 -10.68 18.60 -0.07
C SER A 251 -10.43 19.59 -1.22
N GLN A 252 -9.37 20.39 -1.14
CA GLN A 252 -9.03 21.36 -2.19
C GLN A 252 -8.52 20.69 -3.45
N VAL A 253 -7.69 19.65 -3.31
CA VAL A 253 -7.22 18.83 -4.43
C VAL A 253 -8.38 18.09 -5.11
N GLU A 254 -9.34 17.57 -4.34
CA GLU A 254 -10.57 16.97 -4.89
C GLU A 254 -11.38 17.98 -5.71
N ARG A 255 -11.51 19.23 -5.25
CA ARG A 255 -12.23 20.31 -5.97
C ARG A 255 -11.52 20.75 -7.24
N GLN A 256 -10.19 20.79 -7.24
CA GLN A 256 -9.38 21.18 -8.38
C GLN A 256 -9.07 20.03 -9.35
N ARG A 257 -9.68 18.86 -9.12
CA ARG A 257 -9.52 17.70 -9.98
C ARG A 257 -9.69 18.11 -11.45
N PRO A 258 -8.73 17.81 -12.34
CA PRO A 258 -8.95 18.00 -13.76
C PRO A 258 -10.21 17.22 -14.13
N THR A 259 -11.21 17.91 -14.67
CA THR A 259 -12.52 17.36 -15.08
C THR A 259 -12.32 16.43 -16.28
N GLY A 260 -11.65 15.32 -16.01
CA GLY A 260 -11.27 14.32 -16.99
C GLY A 260 -12.45 13.40 -17.27
N ARG A 261 -12.91 13.50 -18.53
CA ARG A 261 -13.82 12.61 -19.26
C ARG A 261 -15.30 12.89 -19.00
N PHE A 262 -15.92 13.49 -20.01
CA PHE A 262 -17.36 13.39 -20.22
C PHE A 262 -17.78 11.92 -20.09
N PRO A 263 -18.87 11.60 -19.36
CA PRO A 263 -19.29 10.22 -19.13
C PRO A 263 -19.72 9.57 -20.45
N TRP A 264 -18.77 8.93 -21.13
CA TRP A 264 -18.98 8.22 -22.38
C TRP A 264 -20.06 7.13 -22.28
N TRP A 265 -20.31 6.61 -21.06
CA TRP A 265 -21.40 5.68 -20.76
C TRP A 265 -22.80 6.23 -21.07
N ILE A 266 -22.99 7.55 -21.13
CA ILE A 266 -24.29 8.16 -21.45
C ILE A 266 -24.79 7.75 -22.83
N ARG A 267 -23.88 7.37 -23.74
CA ARG A 267 -24.23 6.87 -25.09
C ARG A 267 -25.15 5.64 -25.02
N TYR A 268 -24.96 4.76 -24.04
CA TYR A 268 -25.79 3.56 -23.89
C TYR A 268 -27.23 3.90 -23.53
N VAL A 269 -27.43 4.95 -22.72
CA VAL A 269 -28.77 5.49 -22.41
C VAL A 269 -29.41 6.05 -23.68
N ILE A 270 -28.64 6.78 -24.50
CA ILE A 270 -29.11 7.32 -25.78
C ILE A 270 -29.49 6.17 -26.74
N TYR A 271 -28.69 5.10 -26.83
CA TYR A 271 -29.02 3.95 -27.67
C TYR A 271 -30.30 3.26 -27.22
N ALA A 272 -30.47 3.02 -25.92
CA ALA A 272 -31.68 2.40 -25.38
C ALA A 272 -32.92 3.24 -25.70
N ALA A 273 -32.83 4.56 -25.57
CA ALA A 273 -33.90 5.49 -25.93
C ALA A 273 -34.22 5.44 -27.43
N LEU A 274 -33.20 5.48 -28.30
CA LEU A 274 -33.38 5.39 -29.75
C LEU A 274 -34.01 4.05 -30.17
N ILE A 275 -33.56 2.94 -29.60
CA ILE A 275 -34.12 1.61 -29.85
C ILE A 275 -35.59 1.56 -29.42
N ALA A 276 -35.95 2.14 -28.27
CA ALA A 276 -37.33 2.19 -27.79
C ALA A 276 -38.25 3.00 -28.73
N ILE A 277 -37.77 4.15 -29.23
CA ILE A 277 -38.52 5.00 -30.18
C ILE A 277 -38.77 4.28 -31.50
N PHE A 278 -37.76 3.60 -32.04
CA PHE A 278 -37.85 2.93 -33.34
C PHE A 278 -38.34 1.48 -33.27
N PHE A 279 -38.66 0.95 -32.08
CA PHE A 279 -39.13 -0.42 -31.86
C PHE A 279 -40.34 -0.81 -32.73
N ARG A 280 -41.27 0.14 -32.94
CA ARG A 280 -42.47 -0.09 -33.78
C ARG A 280 -42.17 -0.15 -35.28
N LYS A 281 -41.04 0.39 -35.75
CA LYS A 281 -40.68 0.46 -37.18
C LYS A 281 -39.52 -0.49 -37.50
N LYS A 282 -39.83 -1.78 -37.72
CA LYS A 282 -38.84 -2.85 -37.93
C LYS A 282 -37.74 -2.52 -38.96
N LYS A 283 -38.05 -1.93 -40.12
CA LYS A 283 -37.03 -1.55 -41.12
C LYS A 283 -36.06 -0.49 -40.61
N LEU A 284 -36.57 0.55 -39.93
CA LEU A 284 -35.74 1.62 -39.38
C LEU A 284 -34.91 1.14 -38.20
N LEU A 285 -35.45 0.22 -37.39
CA LEU A 285 -34.74 -0.43 -36.30
C LEU A 285 -33.48 -1.17 -36.80
N TRP A 286 -33.58 -1.93 -37.88
CA TRP A 286 -32.42 -2.64 -38.45
C TRP A 286 -31.33 -1.68 -38.93
N ILE A 287 -31.72 -0.55 -39.55
CA ILE A 287 -30.79 0.50 -39.97
C ILE A 287 -30.13 1.13 -38.73
N LEU A 288 -30.91 1.45 -37.69
CA LEU A 288 -30.43 2.03 -36.44
C LEU A 288 -29.41 1.10 -35.75
N ILE A 289 -29.72 -0.21 -35.64
CA ILE A 289 -28.81 -1.21 -35.07
C ILE A 289 -27.51 -1.29 -35.87
N GLY A 290 -27.59 -1.23 -37.20
CA GLY A 290 -26.40 -1.19 -38.06
C GLY A 290 -25.53 0.05 -37.84
N VAL A 291 -26.16 1.23 -37.70
CA VAL A 291 -25.46 2.49 -37.42
C VAL A 291 -24.80 2.47 -36.04
N ILE A 292 -25.51 2.01 -35.01
CA ILE A 292 -24.96 1.85 -33.66
C ILE A 292 -23.77 0.87 -33.69
N GLY A 293 -23.91 -0.26 -34.39
CA GLY A 293 -22.83 -1.24 -34.53
C GLY A 293 -21.58 -0.65 -35.21
N CYS A 294 -21.74 0.12 -36.29
CA CYS A 294 -20.61 0.78 -36.96
C CYS A 294 -19.93 1.82 -36.06
N PHE A 295 -20.71 2.60 -35.32
CA PHE A 295 -20.19 3.58 -34.38
C PHE A 295 -19.43 2.90 -33.22
N GLU A 296 -19.96 1.81 -32.68
CA GLU A 296 -19.30 1.06 -31.61
C GLU A 296 -18.00 0.38 -32.07
N ILE A 297 -17.96 -0.15 -33.30
CA ILE A 297 -16.71 -0.64 -33.89
C ILE A 297 -15.69 0.49 -33.98
N PHE A 298 -16.09 1.65 -34.50
CA PHE A 298 -15.20 2.81 -34.57
C PHE A 298 -14.72 3.24 -33.16
N TYR A 299 -15.63 3.26 -32.19
CA TYR A 299 -15.28 3.60 -30.81
C TYR A 299 -14.27 2.61 -30.21
N ILE A 300 -14.48 1.29 -30.35
CA ILE A 300 -13.57 0.25 -29.84
C ILE A 300 -12.17 0.38 -30.43
N PHE A 301 -12.05 0.69 -31.72
CA PHE A 301 -10.74 0.76 -32.37
C PHE A 301 -9.97 2.07 -32.10
N PHE A 302 -10.66 3.20 -31.94
CA PHE A 302 -10.00 4.52 -31.93
C PHE A 302 -10.11 5.31 -30.62
N ILE A 303 -11.11 5.03 -29.79
CA ILE A 303 -11.44 5.87 -28.62
C ILE A 303 -11.48 5.06 -27.33
N TYR A 304 -11.76 3.76 -27.42
CA TYR A 304 -11.99 2.91 -26.27
C TYR A 304 -10.78 2.83 -25.35
N ASP A 305 -11.05 3.12 -24.08
CA ASP A 305 -10.10 2.91 -23.00
C ASP A 305 -10.40 1.57 -22.32
N PHE A 306 -9.50 0.61 -22.51
CA PHE A 306 -9.59 -0.73 -21.92
C PHE A 306 -9.65 -0.70 -20.38
N THR A 307 -9.23 0.41 -19.75
CA THR A 307 -9.27 0.54 -18.28
C THR A 307 -10.64 0.93 -17.74
N SER A 308 -11.58 1.37 -18.57
CA SER A 308 -12.91 1.80 -18.11
C SER A 308 -13.74 0.63 -17.58
N PRO A 309 -14.07 0.57 -16.28
CA PRO A 309 -14.76 -0.58 -15.70
C PRO A 309 -16.15 -0.82 -16.31
N ILE A 310 -16.87 0.26 -16.60
CA ILE A 310 -18.25 0.20 -17.10
C ILE A 310 -18.26 -0.26 -18.56
N ASP A 311 -17.43 0.34 -19.41
CA ASP A 311 -17.37 -0.02 -20.83
C ASP A 311 -16.87 -1.47 -20.99
N SER A 312 -15.79 -1.83 -20.28
CA SER A 312 -15.23 -3.19 -20.29
C SER A 312 -16.23 -4.23 -19.76
N MET A 313 -17.01 -3.90 -18.73
CA MET A 313 -18.08 -4.78 -18.24
C MET A 313 -19.20 -4.93 -19.27
N ILE A 314 -19.66 -3.84 -19.89
CA ILE A 314 -20.74 -3.88 -20.89
C ILE A 314 -20.30 -4.67 -22.13
N TYR A 315 -19.09 -4.42 -22.65
CA TYR A 315 -18.54 -5.19 -23.77
C TYR A 315 -18.33 -6.65 -23.38
N GLY A 316 -17.77 -6.94 -22.20
CA GLY A 316 -17.58 -8.30 -21.72
C GLY A 316 -18.90 -9.07 -21.64
N ILE A 317 -19.93 -8.46 -21.03
CA ILE A 317 -21.28 -9.02 -20.96
C ILE A 317 -21.84 -9.21 -22.38
N ALA A 318 -21.80 -8.19 -23.24
CA ALA A 318 -22.35 -8.27 -24.59
C ALA A 318 -21.66 -9.35 -25.45
N ILE A 319 -20.34 -9.48 -25.35
CA ILE A 319 -19.55 -10.50 -26.05
C ILE A 319 -19.91 -11.88 -25.52
N ILE A 320 -19.85 -12.12 -24.21
CA ILE A 320 -20.10 -13.44 -23.61
C ILE A 320 -21.54 -13.89 -23.89
N PHE A 321 -22.54 -13.06 -23.58
CA PHE A 321 -23.94 -13.40 -23.84
C PHE A 321 -24.24 -13.48 -25.33
N GLY A 322 -23.62 -12.64 -26.16
CA GLY A 322 -23.74 -12.70 -27.62
C GLY A 322 -23.22 -14.04 -28.18
N PHE A 323 -22.05 -14.49 -27.74
CA PHE A 323 -21.49 -15.77 -28.15
C PHE A 323 -22.31 -16.96 -27.62
N ILE A 324 -22.73 -16.93 -26.36
CA ILE A 324 -23.61 -17.97 -25.79
C ILE A 324 -24.91 -18.07 -26.61
N PHE A 325 -25.55 -16.94 -26.89
CA PHE A 325 -26.79 -16.91 -27.68
C PHE A 325 -26.57 -17.38 -29.13
N SER A 326 -25.43 -17.01 -29.73
CA SER A 326 -25.02 -17.49 -31.05
C SER A 326 -24.84 -19.01 -31.08
N VAL A 327 -24.23 -19.60 -30.04
CA VAL A 327 -24.10 -21.06 -29.88
C VAL A 327 -25.48 -21.71 -29.76
N PHE A 328 -26.40 -21.16 -28.95
CA PHE A 328 -27.77 -21.68 -28.83
C PHE A 328 -28.56 -21.61 -30.14
N ILE A 329 -28.48 -20.50 -30.87
CA ILE A 329 -29.14 -20.37 -32.19
C ILE A 329 -28.54 -21.38 -33.17
N SER A 330 -27.23 -21.52 -33.20
CA SER A 330 -26.52 -22.44 -34.09
C SER A 330 -26.84 -23.89 -33.76
N LEU A 331 -26.98 -24.23 -32.47
CA LEU A 331 -27.42 -25.55 -32.00
C LEU A 331 -28.84 -25.85 -32.46
N ARG A 332 -29.78 -24.91 -32.30
CA ARG A 332 -31.16 -25.06 -32.78
C ARG A 332 -31.21 -25.25 -34.29
N ARG A 333 -30.43 -24.48 -35.06
CA ARG A 333 -30.34 -24.60 -36.53
C ARG A 333 -29.72 -25.93 -36.96
N TYR A 334 -28.71 -26.40 -36.24
CA TYR A 334 -28.10 -27.70 -36.49
C TYR A 334 -29.08 -28.85 -36.21
N ILE A 335 -29.80 -28.84 -35.08
CA ILE A 335 -30.79 -29.88 -34.75
C ILE A 335 -31.88 -29.98 -35.84
N LYS A 336 -32.31 -28.84 -36.39
CA LYS A 336 -33.40 -28.79 -37.39
C LYS A 336 -32.96 -29.20 -38.80
N ALA A 337 -31.79 -28.74 -39.26
CA ALA A 337 -31.35 -28.92 -40.64
C ALA A 337 -30.29 -30.02 -40.82
N ARG A 338 -29.56 -30.39 -39.76
CA ARG A 338 -28.41 -31.32 -39.78
C ARG A 338 -27.37 -31.05 -40.87
N ASN A 339 -27.19 -29.78 -41.25
CA ASN A 339 -26.21 -29.37 -42.25
C ASN A 339 -24.80 -29.24 -41.66
N LEU A 340 -23.80 -29.64 -42.45
CA LEU A 340 -22.38 -29.59 -42.09
C LEU A 340 -21.90 -28.16 -41.78
N LEU A 341 -22.38 -27.17 -42.53
CA LEU A 341 -22.09 -25.75 -42.26
C LEU A 341 -22.56 -25.30 -40.87
N ASN A 342 -23.74 -25.73 -40.43
CA ASN A 342 -24.24 -25.37 -39.10
C ASN A 342 -23.45 -26.06 -37.98
N LEU A 343 -22.91 -27.26 -38.23
CA LEU A 343 -22.01 -27.95 -37.31
C LEU A 343 -20.69 -27.18 -37.17
N THR A 344 -20.11 -26.72 -38.29
CA THR A 344 -18.85 -25.94 -38.24
C THR A 344 -19.01 -24.62 -37.50
N VAL A 345 -20.13 -23.91 -37.69
CA VAL A 345 -20.43 -22.65 -36.97
C VAL A 345 -20.64 -22.90 -35.48
N LEU A 346 -21.30 -24.00 -35.11
CA LEU A 346 -21.47 -24.39 -33.71
C LEU A 346 -20.11 -24.69 -33.05
N LEU A 347 -19.28 -25.52 -33.68
CA LEU A 347 -17.96 -25.87 -33.17
C LEU A 347 -17.05 -24.66 -33.06
N ALA A 348 -17.08 -23.75 -34.06
CA ALA A 348 -16.34 -22.50 -34.00
C ALA A 348 -16.82 -21.61 -32.85
N GLY A 349 -18.13 -21.50 -32.62
CA GLY A 349 -18.68 -20.75 -31.50
C GLY A 349 -18.25 -21.33 -30.14
N ILE A 350 -18.29 -22.65 -29.98
CA ILE A 350 -17.81 -23.34 -28.76
C ILE A 350 -16.30 -23.12 -28.58
N ALA A 351 -15.51 -23.25 -29.64
CA ALA A 351 -14.07 -23.04 -29.61
C ALA A 351 -13.73 -21.60 -29.18
N ILE A 352 -14.42 -20.59 -29.70
CA ILE A 352 -14.21 -19.19 -29.29
C ILE A 352 -14.51 -18.99 -27.81
N VAL A 353 -15.60 -19.57 -27.30
CA VAL A 353 -15.94 -19.51 -25.87
C VAL A 353 -14.83 -20.16 -25.03
N ILE A 354 -14.34 -21.34 -25.42
CA ILE A 354 -13.24 -22.03 -24.72
C ILE A 354 -11.97 -21.19 -24.77
N LEU A 355 -11.63 -20.63 -25.93
CA LEU A 355 -10.46 -19.79 -26.13
C LEU A 355 -10.46 -18.53 -25.26
N CYS A 356 -11.63 -17.98 -24.90
CA CYS A 356 -11.72 -16.88 -23.92
C CYS A 356 -11.26 -17.29 -22.51
N PHE A 357 -11.22 -18.59 -22.18
CA PHE A 357 -10.80 -19.10 -20.88
C PHE A 357 -9.40 -19.74 -20.89
N VAL A 358 -8.75 -19.83 -22.05
CA VAL A 358 -7.37 -20.32 -22.15
C VAL A 358 -6.41 -19.14 -21.94
N PRO A 359 -5.50 -19.18 -20.96
CA PRO A 359 -4.49 -18.13 -20.80
C PRO A 359 -3.47 -18.24 -21.94
N TYR A 360 -3.45 -17.27 -22.85
CA TYR A 360 -2.53 -17.23 -23.99
C TYR A 360 -1.10 -16.78 -23.65
N VAL A 361 -0.76 -16.59 -22.37
CA VAL A 361 0.45 -15.88 -21.93
C VAL A 361 1.52 -16.80 -21.33
N PHE A 362 1.50 -18.09 -21.66
CA PHE A 362 2.60 -18.98 -21.30
C PHE A 362 3.70 -18.83 -22.36
N GLU A 363 4.81 -18.16 -22.00
CA GLU A 363 6.05 -17.97 -22.79
C GLU A 363 6.07 -16.85 -23.86
N ALA A 364 6.03 -15.59 -23.43
CA ALA A 364 6.49 -14.48 -24.26
C ALA A 364 7.98 -14.20 -24.02
N SER A 365 8.86 -14.66 -24.91
CA SER A 365 10.32 -14.42 -24.84
C SER A 365 10.68 -12.93 -24.86
N GLU A 366 9.85 -12.12 -25.52
CA GLU A 366 9.95 -10.65 -25.56
C GLU A 366 9.85 -10.02 -24.17
N LEU A 367 9.08 -10.62 -23.26
CA LEU A 367 8.90 -10.14 -21.89
C LEU A 367 9.99 -10.64 -20.93
N SER A 368 11.03 -11.33 -21.42
CA SER A 368 12.12 -11.81 -20.57
C SER A 368 12.87 -10.65 -19.90
N MET A 369 13.32 -10.87 -18.66
CA MET A 369 14.00 -9.84 -17.85
C MET A 369 15.29 -9.33 -18.51
N SER A 370 15.94 -10.15 -19.35
CA SER A 370 17.13 -9.77 -20.13
C SER A 370 16.85 -8.64 -21.13
N ASN A 371 15.61 -8.48 -21.59
CA ASN A 371 15.25 -7.46 -22.57
C ASN A 371 14.98 -6.09 -21.92
N PHE A 372 14.93 -6.00 -20.58
CA PHE A 372 14.61 -4.78 -19.84
C PHE A 372 15.77 -4.36 -18.93
N GLU A 373 16.77 -3.67 -19.49
CA GLU A 373 17.96 -3.22 -18.75
C GLU A 373 17.67 -2.26 -17.57
N GLU A 374 16.55 -1.55 -17.62
CA GLU A 374 16.12 -0.62 -16.56
C GLU A 374 15.53 -1.34 -15.35
N PHE A 375 14.93 -2.53 -15.55
CA PHE A 375 14.20 -3.23 -14.49
C PHE A 375 15.12 -3.63 -13.32
N PRO A 376 16.32 -4.21 -13.51
CA PRO A 376 17.22 -4.54 -12.40
C PRO A 376 17.66 -3.35 -11.54
N LYS A 377 17.60 -2.13 -12.08
CA LYS A 377 17.94 -0.89 -11.37
C LYS A 377 16.73 -0.25 -10.66
N SER A 378 15.54 -0.79 -10.87
CA SER A 378 14.28 -0.28 -10.33
C SER A 378 14.09 -0.65 -8.85
N LEU A 379 13.27 0.15 -8.15
CA LEU A 379 12.83 -0.20 -6.79
C LEU A 379 12.07 -1.53 -6.78
N TYR A 380 11.30 -1.82 -7.84
CA TYR A 380 10.48 -3.01 -7.93
C TYR A 380 11.27 -4.31 -8.12
N TYR A 381 12.50 -4.26 -8.63
CA TYR A 381 13.39 -5.42 -8.63
C TYR A 381 13.80 -5.82 -7.22
N THR A 382 14.09 -4.84 -6.36
CA THR A 382 14.40 -5.08 -4.94
C THR A 382 13.20 -5.72 -4.24
N LEU A 383 11.98 -5.23 -4.52
CA LEU A 383 10.75 -5.84 -4.02
C LEU A 383 10.54 -7.27 -4.55
N LEU A 384 10.81 -7.53 -5.84
CA LEU A 384 10.75 -8.87 -6.42
C LEU A 384 11.71 -9.82 -5.71
N LYS A 385 12.95 -9.38 -5.52
CA LYS A 385 13.98 -10.17 -4.83
C LYS A 385 13.55 -10.52 -3.42
N LYS A 386 13.02 -9.53 -2.68
CA LYS A 386 12.50 -9.74 -1.33
C LYS A 386 11.35 -10.74 -1.31
N ASP A 387 10.40 -10.63 -2.23
CA ASP A 387 9.23 -11.51 -2.30
C ASP A 387 9.58 -12.96 -2.69
N VAL A 388 10.54 -13.12 -3.59
CA VAL A 388 10.91 -14.43 -4.14
C VAL A 388 11.93 -15.17 -3.26
N PHE A 389 12.90 -14.45 -2.68
CA PHE A 389 14.07 -15.05 -2.04
C PHE A 389 14.19 -14.76 -0.55
N GLU A 390 13.94 -13.53 -0.10
CA GLU A 390 14.39 -13.07 1.24
C GLU A 390 13.28 -13.11 2.30
N SER A 391 12.01 -13.02 1.90
CA SER A 391 10.88 -13.04 2.81
C SER A 391 10.74 -14.38 3.52
N ASP A 392 10.33 -14.38 4.80
CA ASP A 392 9.96 -15.60 5.54
C ASP A 392 8.85 -16.39 4.84
N LEU A 393 7.97 -15.68 4.12
CA LEU A 393 6.86 -16.24 3.34
C LEU A 393 7.25 -16.58 1.90
N SER A 394 8.52 -16.36 1.53
CA SER A 394 9.02 -16.65 0.19
C SER A 394 8.91 -18.15 -0.13
N ARG A 395 8.86 -18.47 -1.43
CA ARG A 395 8.78 -19.85 -1.89
C ARG A 395 10.00 -20.67 -1.45
N ILE A 396 11.17 -20.04 -1.42
CA ILE A 396 12.43 -20.67 -1.01
C ILE A 396 12.47 -20.90 0.50
N SER A 397 12.10 -19.91 1.31
CA SER A 397 11.98 -20.08 2.77
C SER A 397 11.00 -21.21 3.11
N THR A 398 9.87 -21.25 2.41
CA THR A 398 8.87 -22.31 2.60
C THR A 398 9.42 -23.68 2.22
N PHE A 399 10.09 -23.79 1.07
CA PHE A 399 10.72 -25.04 0.64
C PHE A 399 11.81 -25.49 1.63
N SER A 400 12.62 -24.56 2.13
CA SER A 400 13.61 -24.84 3.17
C SER A 400 12.96 -25.36 4.44
N ARG A 401 11.86 -24.73 4.89
CA ARG A 401 11.12 -25.14 6.09
C ARG A 401 10.46 -26.51 5.91
N GLU A 402 9.87 -26.77 4.75
CA GLU A 402 9.31 -28.09 4.41
C GLU A 402 10.40 -29.15 4.40
N LEU A 403 11.55 -28.86 3.78
CA LEU A 403 12.70 -29.77 3.76
C LEU A 403 13.21 -30.04 5.18
N SER A 404 13.39 -29.01 6.00
CA SER A 404 13.74 -29.18 7.42
C SER A 404 12.71 -30.03 8.16
N SER A 405 11.41 -29.76 7.98
CA SER A 405 10.34 -30.53 8.61
C SER A 405 10.37 -32.00 8.21
N ILE A 406 10.57 -32.29 6.92
CA ILE A 406 10.69 -33.67 6.42
C ILE A 406 11.94 -34.34 6.99
N MET A 407 13.08 -33.63 7.04
CA MET A 407 14.29 -34.17 7.66
C MET A 407 14.09 -34.48 9.14
N TYR A 408 13.47 -33.58 9.91
CA TYR A 408 13.20 -33.82 11.33
C TYR A 408 12.21 -34.98 11.54
N GLN A 409 11.17 -35.08 10.73
CA GLN A 409 10.25 -36.23 10.77
C GLN A 409 10.96 -37.54 10.42
N SER A 410 11.83 -37.53 9.41
CA SER A 410 12.62 -38.69 9.04
C SER A 410 13.57 -39.10 10.17
N LEU A 411 14.27 -38.14 10.78
CA LEU A 411 15.19 -38.40 11.90
C LEU A 411 14.46 -38.98 13.11
N ASP A 412 13.32 -38.38 13.49
CA ASP A 412 12.49 -38.87 14.59
C ASP A 412 11.94 -40.28 14.29
N HIS A 413 11.48 -40.53 13.06
CA HIS A 413 11.03 -41.85 12.65
C HIS A 413 12.15 -42.89 12.71
N THR A 414 13.34 -42.57 12.16
CA THR A 414 14.51 -43.44 12.24
C THR A 414 14.94 -43.70 13.68
N GLN A 415 14.94 -42.68 14.53
CA GLN A 415 15.27 -42.83 15.95
C GLN A 415 14.29 -43.79 16.64
N ARG A 416 12.98 -43.64 16.41
CA ARG A 416 11.96 -44.55 16.96
C ARG A 416 12.14 -45.98 16.46
N THR A 417 12.44 -46.18 15.18
CA THR A 417 12.69 -47.52 14.62
C THR A 417 13.94 -48.15 15.23
N ILE A 418 15.02 -47.39 15.43
CA ILE A 418 16.23 -47.87 16.10
C ILE A 418 15.95 -48.20 17.56
N THR A 419 15.24 -47.34 18.29
CA THR A 419 14.87 -47.60 19.68
C THR A 419 14.00 -48.85 19.80
N ALA A 420 12.98 -49.00 18.97
CA ALA A 420 12.15 -50.21 18.94
C ALA A 420 12.98 -51.47 18.63
N LEU A 421 13.93 -51.39 17.68
CA LEU A 421 14.83 -52.50 17.38
C LEU A 421 15.76 -52.82 18.56
N VAL A 422 16.31 -51.82 19.24
CA VAL A 422 17.14 -52.00 20.44
C VAL A 422 16.32 -52.60 21.59
N ASP A 423 15.09 -52.14 21.80
CA ASP A 423 14.19 -52.65 22.84
C ASP A 423 13.83 -54.12 22.57
N SER A 424 13.41 -54.45 21.34
CA SER A 424 13.14 -55.84 20.93
C SER A 424 14.37 -56.74 21.04
N VAL A 425 15.57 -56.26 20.66
CA VAL A 425 16.81 -57.03 20.83
C VAL A 425 17.15 -57.21 22.31
N SER A 426 16.92 -56.18 23.15
CA SER A 426 17.19 -56.25 24.58
C SER A 426 16.24 -57.23 25.29
N GLU A 427 14.96 -57.26 24.93
CA GLU A 427 13.98 -58.24 25.43
C GLU A 427 14.42 -59.67 25.12
N VAL A 428 14.86 -59.92 23.88
CA VAL A 428 15.34 -61.24 23.43
C VAL A 428 16.68 -61.63 24.09
N VAL A 429 17.52 -60.66 24.44
CA VAL A 429 18.74 -60.88 25.24
C VAL A 429 18.41 -61.21 26.70
N GLU A 430 17.45 -60.51 27.32
CA GLU A 430 16.99 -60.80 28.70
C GLU A 430 16.37 -62.20 28.82
N GLU A 431 15.70 -62.69 27.78
CA GLU A 431 15.20 -64.06 27.69
C GLU A 431 16.30 -65.12 27.45
N GLY A 432 17.57 -64.71 27.31
CA GLY A 432 18.72 -65.59 27.19
C GLY A 432 18.88 -66.26 25.81
N VAL A 433 18.33 -65.64 24.76
CA VAL A 433 18.21 -66.23 23.42
C VAL A 433 19.39 -65.88 22.50
N ILE A 434 20.12 -64.80 22.76
CA ILE A 434 21.23 -64.32 21.92
C ILE A 434 22.57 -64.47 22.67
N ASP A 435 23.57 -65.08 22.03
CA ASP A 435 24.92 -65.26 22.59
C ASP A 435 25.85 -64.06 22.30
N GLU A 436 25.72 -63.42 21.13
CA GLU A 436 26.57 -62.28 20.74
C GLU A 436 25.84 -61.31 19.77
N LEU A 437 25.96 -60.00 20.02
CA LEU A 437 25.50 -58.94 19.12
C LEU A 437 26.72 -58.27 18.48
N THR A 438 26.86 -58.37 17.16
CA THR A 438 27.92 -57.66 16.42
C THR A 438 27.32 -56.61 15.48
N ILE A 439 27.60 -55.34 15.78
CA ILE A 439 27.23 -54.20 14.93
C ILE A 439 28.46 -53.78 14.13
N THR A 440 28.47 -54.11 12.84
CA THR A 440 29.53 -53.68 11.91
C THR A 440 28.97 -52.66 10.95
N GLY A 441 29.05 -51.37 11.29
CA GLY A 441 28.93 -50.19 10.41
C GLY A 441 27.65 -50.06 9.54
N ARG A 442 27.36 -51.03 8.68
CA ARG A 442 26.18 -51.14 7.82
C ARG A 442 25.27 -52.33 8.13
N ASP A 443 25.74 -53.35 8.84
CA ASP A 443 24.98 -54.58 9.08
C ASP A 443 24.95 -54.94 10.57
N ILE A 444 23.81 -55.48 11.02
CA ILE A 444 23.58 -56.01 12.36
C ILE A 444 23.51 -57.54 12.26
N TYR A 445 24.44 -58.24 12.92
CA TYR A 445 24.44 -59.70 13.01
C TYR A 445 23.98 -60.14 14.41
N LEU A 446 22.99 -61.02 14.46
CA LEU A 446 22.44 -61.63 15.67
C LEU A 446 22.73 -63.13 15.62
N ASP A 447 23.51 -63.64 16.58
CA ASP A 447 23.75 -65.08 16.71
C ASP A 447 22.85 -65.65 17.81
N PHE A 448 21.97 -66.58 17.42
CA PHE A 448 20.92 -67.11 18.28
C PHE A 448 21.32 -68.47 18.83
N ARG A 449 21.08 -68.67 20.13
CA ARG A 449 21.30 -69.94 20.80
C ARG A 449 20.32 -71.01 20.33
N SER A 450 20.84 -72.09 19.77
CA SER A 450 20.07 -73.24 19.29
C SER A 450 19.46 -74.11 20.39
N ASP A 451 19.88 -73.93 21.65
CA ASP A 451 19.44 -74.72 22.81
C ASP A 451 18.32 -74.05 23.64
N THR A 452 17.74 -72.97 23.13
CA THR A 452 16.71 -72.20 23.83
C THR A 452 15.30 -72.72 23.51
N ASN A 453 14.44 -72.82 24.54
CA ASN A 453 13.02 -73.13 24.35
C ASN A 453 12.26 -72.01 23.59
N PHE A 454 12.91 -70.87 23.39
CA PHE A 454 12.38 -69.74 22.64
C PHE A 454 11.96 -70.13 21.23
N PHE A 455 12.64 -71.06 20.53
CA PHE A 455 12.23 -71.51 19.18
C PHE A 455 11.26 -72.71 19.19
N SER A 456 10.82 -73.16 20.36
CA SER A 456 9.89 -74.30 20.49
C SER A 456 8.46 -73.95 20.05
N HIS A 457 7.66 -74.95 19.66
CA HIS A 457 6.29 -74.72 19.20
C HIS A 457 5.38 -74.07 20.27
N ASN A 458 5.67 -74.28 21.56
CA ASN A 458 4.85 -73.83 22.69
C ASN A 458 4.98 -72.33 23.02
N GLU A 459 6.04 -71.67 22.56
CA GLU A 459 6.32 -70.24 22.84
C GLU A 459 5.96 -69.33 21.65
N PHE A 460 5.22 -69.83 20.66
CA PHE A 460 4.91 -69.11 19.41
C PHE A 460 4.14 -67.80 19.61
N GLU A 461 3.16 -67.75 20.52
CA GLU A 461 2.39 -66.53 20.79
C GLU A 461 3.23 -65.44 21.45
N LYS A 462 4.15 -65.80 22.36
CA LYS A 462 5.08 -64.85 22.99
C LYS A 462 6.08 -64.29 21.99
N ARG A 463 6.66 -65.14 21.12
CA ARG A 463 7.50 -64.68 20.01
C ARG A 463 6.79 -63.67 19.11
N LEU A 464 5.51 -63.91 18.83
CA LEU A 464 4.69 -63.02 18.02
C LEU A 464 4.49 -61.67 18.71
N GLN A 465 4.36 -61.64 20.04
CA GLN A 465 4.24 -60.40 20.83
C GLN A 465 5.55 -59.60 20.89
N SER A 466 6.70 -60.25 21.08
CA SER A 466 8.01 -59.57 21.19
C SER A 466 8.53 -58.97 19.87
N PHE A 467 8.00 -59.42 18.73
CA PHE A 467 8.34 -58.90 17.39
C PHE A 467 7.18 -58.18 16.68
N SER A 468 5.99 -58.08 17.29
CA SER A 468 4.90 -57.25 16.78
C SER A 468 5.00 -55.84 17.37
N ALA A 469 5.66 -54.94 16.65
CA ALA A 469 5.54 -53.50 16.84
C ALA A 469 4.39 -52.93 15.99
#